data_AF-A0A956U0B4-F1
#
_entry.id   AF-A0A956U0B4-F1
#
_cell.length_a   1.000
_cell.length_b   1.000
_cell.length_c   1.000
_cell.angle_alpha   90.00
_cell.angle_beta   90.00
_cell.angle_gamma   90.00
#
_symmetry.space_group_name_H-M   'P 1'
#
loop_
_entity.id
_entity.type
_entity.pdbx_description
1 polymer ?
#
loop_
_entity_poly.entity_id
_entity_poly.type
_entity_poly.pdbx_seq_one_letter_code
_entity_poly.pdbx_strand_id
1 'polypeptide(L)'
;MKAYLDLLRHVLEHGEEREDRTGTGTLGVFGAQLRFDLRAGFPAVTTKKLFFKSLVHELVWFLRGETNIAYLKENRVPIWDAWADEAGDLGPVYGKQ
;
A
#
# COMPACT_ATOMS: atom_id res chain seq x y z
N MET A 1 3.00 3.06 16.75
CA MET A 1 1.75 2.75 16.00
C MET A 1 0.48 3.40 16.52
N LYS A 2 0.46 4.02 17.72
CA LYS A 2 -0.71 4.78 18.21
C LYS A 2 -1.22 5.79 17.18
N ALA A 3 -0.32 6.54 16.53
CA ALA A 3 -0.67 7.50 15.48
C ALA A 3 -1.48 6.89 14.32
N TYR A 4 -1.18 5.66 13.90
CA TYR A 4 -1.96 4.95 12.87
C TYR A 4 -3.38 4.61 13.36
N LEU A 5 -3.51 4.11 14.59
CA LEU A 5 -4.83 3.79 15.16
C LEU A 5 -5.66 5.04 15.45
N ASP A 6 -5.02 6.13 15.87
CA ASP A 6 -5.68 7.42 16.08
C ASP A 6 -6.23 7.96 14.76
N LEU A 7 -5.48 7.82 13.65
CA LEU A 7 -5.98 8.20 12.32
C LEU A 7 -7.17 7.34 11.88
N LEU A 8 -7.09 6.02 12.04
CA LEU A 8 -8.23 5.14 11.71
C LEU A 8 -9.47 5.52 12.51
N ARG A 9 -9.32 5.76 13.82
CA ARG A 9 -10.42 6.20 14.68
C ARG A 9 -11.00 7.54 14.20
N HIS A 10 -10.15 8.51 13.88
CA HIS A 10 -10.59 9.81 13.39
C HIS A 10 -11.39 9.69 12.08
N VAL A 11 -10.95 8.84 11.14
CA VAL A 11 -11.70 8.56 9.90
C VAL A 11 -13.05 7.91 10.19
N LEU A 12 -13.14 7.00 11.16
CA LEU A 12 -14.40 6.33 11.51
C LEU A 12 -15.38 7.26 12.24
N GLU A 13 -14.89 8.16 13.09
CA GLU A 13 -15.72 9.06 13.90
C GLU A 13 -16.12 10.35 13.17
N HIS A 14 -15.30 10.81 12.23
CA HIS A 14 -15.47 12.12 11.57
C HIS A 14 -15.38 12.09 10.04
N GLY A 15 -15.22 10.90 9.44
CA GLY A 15 -15.16 10.76 7.99
C GLY A 15 -16.50 11.05 7.32
N GLU A 16 -16.43 11.64 6.13
CA GLU A 16 -17.59 11.80 5.25
C GLU A 16 -17.71 10.59 4.32
N GLU A 17 -18.95 10.16 4.06
CA GLU A 17 -19.25 9.13 3.07
C GLU A 17 -19.01 9.67 1.65
N ARG A 18 -18.33 8.89 0.83
CA ARG A 18 -18.01 9.23 -0.57
C ARG A 18 -18.08 7.98 -1.45
N GLU A 19 -18.66 8.11 -2.62
CA GLU A 19 -18.58 7.08 -3.66
C GLU A 19 -17.16 7.00 -4.23
N ASP A 20 -16.74 5.81 -4.64
CA ASP A 20 -15.44 5.55 -5.26
C ASP A 20 -15.57 4.83 -6.61
N ARG A 21 -14.47 4.77 -7.36
CA ARG A 21 -14.45 4.19 -8.72
C ARG A 21 -14.82 2.70 -8.73
N THR A 22 -14.66 1.99 -7.61
CA THR A 22 -15.04 0.58 -7.51
C THR A 22 -16.51 0.38 -7.11
N GLY A 23 -17.26 1.45 -6.84
CA GLY A 23 -18.67 1.40 -6.44
C GLY A 23 -18.88 0.81 -5.04
N THR A 24 -17.85 0.80 -4.20
CA THR A 24 -17.90 0.25 -2.83
C THR A 24 -18.31 1.31 -1.83
N GLY A 25 -17.87 2.55 -2.04
CA GLY A 25 -18.05 3.63 -1.08
C GLY A 25 -16.98 3.63 0.02
N THR A 26 -16.68 4.81 0.54
CA THR A 26 -15.60 5.05 1.50
C THR A 26 -16.02 6.05 2.57
N LEU A 27 -15.42 5.95 3.76
CA LEU A 27 -15.36 7.03 4.73
C LEU A 27 -14.01 7.73 4.61
N GLY A 28 -14.01 9.06 4.49
CA GLY A 28 -12.79 9.81 4.24
C GLY A 28 -12.72 11.14 4.98
N VAL A 29 -11.51 11.50 5.39
CA VAL A 29 -11.14 12.86 5.82
C VAL A 29 -10.10 13.42 4.85
N PHE A 30 -10.03 14.74 4.70
CA PHE A 30 -9.05 15.37 3.82
C PHE A 30 -7.89 15.98 4.62
N GLY A 31 -6.66 15.69 4.22
CA GLY A 31 -5.45 16.29 4.79
C GLY A 31 -5.08 15.77 6.19
N ALA A 32 -4.63 14.52 6.29
CA ALA A 32 -4.07 13.95 7.52
C ALA A 32 -2.55 13.85 7.47
N GLN A 33 -1.88 14.00 8.61
CA GLN A 33 -0.43 13.85 8.72
C GLN A 33 -0.05 12.90 9.85
N LEU A 34 0.90 12.01 9.57
CA LEU A 34 1.52 11.13 10.54
C LEU A 34 3.03 11.40 10.59
N ARG A 35 3.64 11.17 11.76
CA ARG A 35 5.09 11.26 11.95
C ARG A 35 5.57 10.05 12.73
N PHE A 36 6.70 9.49 12.31
CA PHE A 36 7.33 8.33 12.94
C PHE A 36 8.82 8.63 13.15
N ASP A 37 9.32 8.54 14.39
CA ASP A 37 10.76 8.59 14.65
C ASP A 37 11.36 7.21 14.42
N LEU A 38 12.14 7.06 13.35
CA LEU A 38 12.75 5.78 12.98
C LEU A 38 13.83 5.30 13.95
N ARG A 39 14.38 6.20 14.79
CA ARG A 39 15.32 5.82 15.86
C ARG A 39 14.62 5.10 17.01
N ALA A 40 13.31 5.32 17.17
CA ALA A 40 12.49 4.61 18.14
C ALA A 40 12.05 3.21 17.66
N GLY A 41 12.31 2.88 16.39
CA GLY A 41 12.03 1.57 15.80
C GLY A 41 11.38 1.65 14.42
N PHE A 42 11.21 0.49 13.79
CA PHE A 42 10.58 0.38 12.48
C PHE A 42 9.03 0.48 12.61
N PRO A 43 8.36 1.40 11.90
CA PRO A 43 6.93 1.68 12.09
C PRO A 43 6.01 0.66 11.38
N ALA A 44 6.24 -0.64 11.63
CA ALA A 44 5.33 -1.70 11.18
C ALA A 44 4.06 -1.71 12.03
N VAL A 45 2.88 -1.86 11.40
CA VAL A 45 1.64 -2.17 12.11
C VAL A 45 1.79 -3.50 12.83
N THR A 46 1.54 -3.51 14.14
CA THR A 46 1.64 -4.70 14.99
C THR A 46 0.28 -5.24 15.46
N THR A 47 -0.78 -4.44 15.34
CA THR A 47 -2.16 -4.82 15.72
C THR A 47 -2.82 -5.76 14.71
N LYS A 48 -2.16 -6.03 13.58
CA LYS A 48 -2.49 -7.06 12.60
C LYS A 48 -1.18 -7.58 12.02
N LYS A 49 -1.09 -8.88 11.78
CA LYS A 49 0.08 -9.49 11.13
C LYS A 49 0.25 -8.94 9.71
N LEU A 50 1.43 -8.39 9.42
CA LEU A 50 1.79 -7.93 8.08
C LEU A 50 2.34 -9.08 7.24
N PHE A 51 2.01 -9.08 5.96
CA PHE A 51 2.70 -9.92 4.99
C PHE A 51 3.98 -9.22 4.52
N PHE A 52 4.96 -9.14 5.42
CA PHE A 52 6.18 -8.31 5.27
C PHE A 52 7.02 -8.69 4.04
N LYS A 53 7.00 -9.97 3.65
CA LYS A 53 7.68 -10.45 2.44
C LYS A 53 7.27 -9.66 1.19
N SER A 54 5.98 -9.39 1.00
CA SER A 54 5.50 -8.63 -0.16
C SER A 54 6.02 -7.20 -0.19
N LEU A 55 6.04 -6.53 0.96
CA LEU A 55 6.53 -5.14 1.08
C LEU A 55 8.00 -5.03 0.65
N VAL A 56 8.83 -6.01 1.05
CA VAL A 56 10.26 -6.02 0.70
C VAL A 56 10.45 -6.28 -0.79
N HIS A 57 9.78 -7.29 -1.37
CA HIS A 57 9.94 -7.58 -2.79
C HIS A 57 9.37 -6.47 -3.68
N GLU A 58 8.25 -5.85 -3.31
CA GLU A 58 7.69 -4.71 -4.04
C GLU A 58 8.67 -3.52 -4.06
N LEU A 59 9.28 -3.19 -2.92
CA LEU A 59 10.28 -2.12 -2.87
C LEU A 59 11.51 -2.45 -3.73
N VAL A 60 12.01 -3.69 -3.68
CA VAL A 60 13.13 -4.12 -4.53
C VAL A 60 12.74 -4.05 -6.02
N TRP A 61 11.52 -4.44 -6.37
CA TRP A 61 10.99 -4.36 -7.73
C TRP A 61 10.92 -2.92 -8.24
N PHE A 62 10.45 -1.97 -7.42
CA PHE A 62 10.50 -0.53 -7.73
C PHE A 62 11.93 -0.04 -7.97
N LEU A 63 12.87 -0.38 -7.07
CA LEU A 63 14.27 0.05 -7.19
C LEU A 63 14.99 -0.55 -8.40
N ARG A 64 14.52 -1.68 -8.93
CA ARG A 64 15.01 -2.29 -10.18
C ARG A 64 14.44 -1.62 -11.43
N GLY A 65 13.49 -0.70 -11.26
CA GLY A 65 12.79 -0.03 -12.35
C GLY A 65 11.86 -0.94 -13.15
N GLU A 66 11.50 -2.10 -12.58
CA GLU A 66 10.63 -3.05 -13.25
C GLU A 66 9.16 -2.59 -13.18
N THR A 67 8.41 -2.88 -14.24
CA THR A 67 6.96 -2.64 -14.31
C THR A 67 6.19 -3.89 -14.74
N ASN A 68 6.88 -5.02 -14.96
CA ASN A 68 6.28 -6.31 -15.21
C ASN A 68 6.26 -7.15 -13.92
N ILE A 69 5.18 -7.90 -13.67
CA ILE A 69 4.99 -8.64 -12.42
C ILE A 69 5.73 -9.99 -12.35
N ALA A 70 6.51 -10.38 -13.38
CA ALA A 70 7.22 -11.66 -13.41
C ALA A 70 8.11 -11.89 -12.17
N TYR A 71 8.93 -10.89 -11.79
CA TYR A 71 9.76 -10.96 -10.58
C TYR A 71 8.92 -11.13 -9.30
N LEU A 72 7.79 -10.44 -9.21
CA LEU A 72 6.88 -10.55 -8.06
C LEU A 72 6.25 -11.95 -7.97
N LYS A 73 5.83 -12.50 -9.12
CA LYS A 73 5.27 -13.86 -9.23
C LYS A 73 6.30 -14.93 -8.85
N GLU A 74 7.54 -14.82 -9.34
CA GLU A 74 8.65 -15.71 -8.96
C GLU A 74 8.86 -15.74 -7.44
N ASN A 75 8.69 -14.58 -6.79
CA ASN A 75 8.81 -14.43 -5.35
C ASN A 75 7.52 -14.68 -4.56
N ARG A 76 6.45 -15.17 -5.22
CA ARG A 76 5.13 -15.48 -4.62
C ARG A 76 4.46 -14.25 -3.99
N VAL A 77 4.50 -13.12 -4.69
CA VAL A 77 3.91 -11.85 -4.28
C VAL A 77 2.82 -11.45 -5.29
N PRO A 78 1.52 -11.72 -5.00
CA PRO A 78 0.43 -11.56 -5.96
C PRO A 78 -0.27 -10.18 -5.91
N ILE A 79 0.30 -9.20 -5.20
CA ILE A 79 -0.41 -7.94 -4.85
C ILE A 79 -0.74 -7.05 -6.06
N TRP A 80 -0.06 -7.27 -7.19
CA TRP A 80 -0.26 -6.53 -8.44
C TRP A 80 -1.04 -7.32 -9.51
N ASP A 81 -1.41 -8.57 -9.24
CA ASP A 81 -2.02 -9.48 -10.24
C ASP A 81 -3.31 -8.92 -10.85
N ALA A 82 -4.12 -8.21 -10.06
CA ALA A 82 -5.42 -7.67 -10.50
C ALA A 82 -5.31 -6.48 -11.47
N TRP A 83 -4.12 -5.89 -11.63
CA TRP A 83 -3.91 -4.68 -12.42
C TRP A 83 -3.02 -4.90 -13.64
N ALA A 84 -2.32 -6.03 -13.72
CA ALA A 84 -1.47 -6.35 -14.84
C ALA A 84 -2.28 -6.87 -16.03
N ASP A 85 -1.78 -6.61 -17.23
CA ASP A 85 -2.35 -7.20 -18.45
C ASP A 85 -1.99 -8.69 -18.60
N GLU A 86 -2.39 -9.28 -19.74
CA GLU A 86 -2.13 -10.70 -20.03
C GLU A 86 -0.63 -11.04 -20.11
N ALA A 87 0.23 -10.07 -20.46
CA ALA A 87 1.68 -10.21 -20.50
C ALA A 87 2.34 -9.94 -19.13
N GLY A 88 1.56 -9.47 -18.15
CA GLY A 88 2.04 -9.12 -16.81
C GLY A 88 2.55 -7.68 -16.70
N ASP A 89 2.32 -6.83 -17.69
CA ASP A 89 2.77 -5.44 -17.70
C ASP A 89 1.77 -4.50 -17.01
N LEU A 90 2.30 -3.50 -16.30
CA LEU A 90 1.52 -2.45 -15.62
C LEU A 90 1.61 -1.07 -16.30
N GLY A 91 2.32 -0.97 -17.42
CA GLY A 91 2.70 0.31 -18.01
C GLY A 91 3.76 1.06 -17.18
N PRO A 92 4.00 2.36 -17.41
CA PRO A 92 5.06 3.11 -16.74
C PRO A 92 4.67 3.54 -15.32
N VAL A 93 4.55 2.60 -14.39
CA VAL A 93 4.31 2.89 -12.97
C VAL A 93 5.61 3.10 -12.20
N TYR A 94 5.51 3.63 -10.97
CA TYR A 94 6.56 3.84 -9.96
C TYR A 94 8.02 3.61 -10.39
N GLY A 95 8.46 2.35 -10.55
CA GLY A 95 9.85 2.03 -10.86
C GLY A 95 10.38 2.65 -12.16
N LYS A 96 9.52 2.92 -13.13
CA LYS A 96 9.91 3.52 -14.42
C LYS A 96 9.92 5.07 -14.40
N GLN A 97 9.29 5.70 -13.41
CA GLN A 97 9.21 7.17 -13.30
C GLN A 97 10.57 7.76 -12.88
#